data_AF-C8NHX7-F1
#
_entry.id   AF-C8NHX7-F1
#
_cell.length_a   1.000
_cell.length_b   1.000
_cell.length_c   1.000
_cell.angle_alpha   90.00
_cell.angle_beta   90.00
_cell.angle_gamma   90.00
#
_symmetry.space_group_name_H-M   'P 1'
#
loop_
_entity.id
_entity.type
_entity.pdbx_description
1 polymer ?
#
loop_
_entity_poly.entity_id
_entity_poly.type
_entity_poly.pdbx_seq_one_letter_code
_entity_poly.pdbx_strand_id
1 'polypeptide(L)'
;MDTWDKLKLKGELDELLIDFETKAKTILLKHQLGLKEENKQNDWKLEMPFQRGDVYFVLQSYGGCEKQIYDDVNLHNNNVVQGNAFVSEQLAELEAKRRELITKFKDFKDISNRDWEPDFNHFDSKYFIAYDYDFNRLKVYCQYGIDGFHIFGYFQSERDAKQAIEIFGDQIKELFVECEGE
;
A
#
# COMPACT_ATOMS: atom_id res chain seq x y z
N MET A 1 -15.27 51.63 4.75
CA MET A 1 -16.10 50.67 5.50
C MET A 1 -17.05 51.49 6.35
N ASP A 2 -18.29 51.58 5.91
CA ASP A 2 -19.31 52.36 6.60
C ASP A 2 -19.76 51.65 7.89
N THR A 3 -20.60 52.30 8.69
CA THR A 3 -21.07 51.76 9.97
C THR A 3 -21.85 50.44 9.78
N TRP A 4 -22.50 50.25 8.63
CA TRP A 4 -23.27 49.05 8.30
C TRP A 4 -22.35 47.87 7.95
N ASP A 5 -21.30 48.10 7.17
CA ASP A 5 -20.27 47.12 6.88
C ASP A 5 -19.60 46.60 8.17
N LYS A 6 -19.36 47.49 9.15
CA LYS A 6 -18.76 47.12 10.46
C LYS A 6 -19.70 46.28 11.30
N LEU A 7 -21.00 46.59 11.27
CA LEU A 7 -22.00 45.79 11.98
C LEU A 7 -22.12 44.39 11.37
N LYS A 8 -22.12 44.29 10.04
CA LYS A 8 -22.21 43.03 9.32
C LYS A 8 -21.01 42.12 9.59
N LEU A 9 -19.79 42.67 9.46
CA LEU A 9 -18.56 41.92 9.70
C LEU A 9 -18.46 41.43 11.15
N LYS A 10 -18.97 42.21 12.11
CA LYS A 10 -19.04 41.80 13.52
C LYS A 10 -20.00 40.63 13.73
N GLY A 11 -21.18 40.66 13.10
CA GLY A 11 -22.13 39.55 13.16
C GLY A 11 -21.55 38.26 12.58
N GLU A 12 -20.87 38.34 11.44
CA GLU A 12 -20.17 37.20 10.83
C GLU A 12 -19.07 36.64 11.75
N LEU A 13 -18.33 37.53 12.43
CA LEU A 13 -17.29 37.13 13.39
C LEU A 13 -17.89 36.43 14.63
N ASP A 14 -19.00 36.96 15.14
CA ASP A 14 -19.70 36.41 16.31
C ASP A 14 -20.27 35.01 16.00
N GLU A 15 -20.84 34.81 14.80
CA GLU A 15 -21.29 33.48 14.34
C GLU A 15 -20.12 32.48 14.24
N LEU A 16 -18.99 32.92 13.69
CA LEU A 16 -17.80 32.08 13.52
C LEU A 16 -17.18 31.71 14.88
N LEU A 17 -17.21 32.65 15.84
CA LEU A 17 -16.78 32.39 17.21
C LEU A 17 -17.69 31.36 17.90
N ILE A 18 -19.01 31.48 17.75
CA ILE A 18 -19.98 30.53 18.30
C ILE A 18 -19.76 29.13 17.70
N ASP A 19 -19.55 29.02 16.39
CA ASP A 19 -19.26 27.74 15.72
C ASP A 19 -17.97 27.12 16.25
N PHE A 20 -16.90 27.92 16.38
CA PHE A 20 -15.63 27.47 16.91
C PHE A 20 -15.77 26.96 18.35
N GLU A 21 -16.42 27.71 19.23
CA GLU A 21 -16.64 27.30 20.62
C GLU A 21 -17.47 26.02 20.71
N THR A 22 -18.50 25.89 19.87
CA THR A 22 -19.38 24.72 19.84
C THR A 22 -18.60 23.47 19.42
N LYS A 23 -17.77 23.59 18.38
CA LYS A 23 -16.88 22.51 17.92
C LYS A 23 -15.85 22.13 18.98
N ALA A 24 -15.19 23.11 19.60
CA ALA A 24 -14.21 22.88 20.65
C ALA A 24 -14.83 22.17 21.87
N LYS A 25 -16.01 22.61 22.34
CA LYS A 25 -16.77 21.95 23.42
C LYS A 25 -17.14 20.52 23.06
N THR A 26 -17.56 20.29 21.81
CA THR A 26 -17.92 18.95 21.32
C THR A 26 -16.71 18.00 21.33
N ILE A 27 -15.54 18.46 20.87
CA ILE A 27 -14.30 17.68 20.88
C ILE A 27 -13.88 17.35 22.32
N LEU A 28 -13.92 18.35 23.21
CA LEU A 28 -13.58 18.17 24.62
C LEU A 28 -14.50 17.14 25.29
N LEU A 29 -15.80 17.23 25.02
CA LEU A 29 -16.80 16.30 25.55
C LEU A 29 -16.57 14.87 25.03
N LYS A 30 -16.30 14.70 23.73
CA LYS A 30 -15.97 13.39 23.14
C LYS A 30 -14.74 12.78 23.81
N HIS A 31 -13.69 13.56 24.05
CA HIS A 31 -12.50 13.13 24.76
C HIS A 31 -12.81 12.71 26.21
N GLN A 32 -13.56 13.53 26.96
CA GLN A 32 -13.94 13.23 28.35
C GLN A 32 -14.79 11.96 28.47
N LEU A 33 -15.67 11.71 27.49
CA LEU A 33 -16.54 10.54 27.46
C LEU A 33 -15.88 9.30 26.84
N GLY A 34 -14.62 9.40 26.38
CA GLY A 34 -13.91 8.30 25.71
C GLY A 34 -14.56 7.89 24.38
N LEU A 35 -15.37 8.77 23.77
CA LEU A 35 -15.98 8.54 22.47
C LEU A 35 -14.88 8.65 21.40
N LYS A 36 -14.42 7.50 20.93
CA LYS A 36 -13.60 7.44 19.70
C LYS A 36 -14.48 7.94 18.55
N GLU A 37 -13.90 8.68 17.60
CA GLU A 37 -14.59 8.94 16.35
C GLU A 37 -15.09 7.59 15.80
N GLU A 38 -16.36 7.53 15.42
CA GLU A 38 -16.86 6.40 14.66
C GLU A 38 -15.98 6.32 13.42
N ASN A 39 -15.10 5.32 13.39
CA ASN A 39 -14.39 4.93 12.20
C ASN A 39 -15.48 4.75 11.13
N LYS A 40 -15.57 5.69 10.19
CA LYS A 40 -16.30 5.47 8.95
C LYS A 40 -15.60 4.28 8.31
N GLN A 41 -16.14 3.10 8.58
CA GLN A 41 -15.65 1.87 7.99
C GLN A 41 -15.71 2.10 6.49
N ASN A 42 -14.59 1.89 5.81
CA ASN A 42 -14.54 2.06 4.38
C ASN A 42 -15.50 1.02 3.77
N ASP A 43 -16.64 1.47 3.24
CA ASP A 43 -17.64 0.62 2.60
C ASP A 43 -17.22 0.18 1.19
N TRP A 44 -15.97 0.42 0.80
CA TRP A 44 -15.41 -0.09 -0.45
C TRP A 44 -15.49 -1.62 -0.47
N LYS A 45 -16.32 -2.15 -1.38
CA LYS A 45 -16.50 -3.59 -1.58
C LYS A 45 -15.63 -4.03 -2.74
N LEU A 46 -14.88 -5.11 -2.52
CA LEU A 46 -14.21 -5.82 -3.61
C LEU A 46 -15.28 -6.33 -4.58
N GLU A 47 -15.15 -5.98 -5.86
CA GLU A 47 -15.95 -6.59 -6.91
C GLU A 47 -15.48 -8.03 -7.13
N MET A 48 -16.42 -8.97 -7.12
CA MET A 48 -16.11 -10.38 -7.37
C MET A 48 -15.97 -10.60 -8.87
N PRO A 49 -14.79 -11.01 -9.38
CA PRO A 49 -14.55 -11.11 -10.81
C PRO A 49 -15.04 -12.44 -11.42
N PHE A 50 -15.60 -13.34 -10.61
CA PHE A 50 -16.07 -14.66 -11.03
C PHE A 50 -17.55 -14.86 -10.68
N GLN A 51 -18.25 -15.59 -11.55
CA GLN A 51 -19.60 -16.11 -11.33
C GLN A 51 -19.55 -17.60 -11.04
N ARG A 52 -20.62 -18.10 -10.42
CA ARG A 52 -20.80 -19.54 -10.19
C ARG A 52 -20.73 -20.30 -11.51
N GLY A 53 -19.83 -21.28 -11.60
CA GLY A 53 -19.57 -22.07 -12.80
C GLY A 53 -18.36 -21.60 -13.61
N ASP A 54 -17.78 -20.44 -13.31
CA ASP A 54 -16.61 -19.94 -14.01
C ASP A 54 -15.39 -20.82 -13.72
N VAL A 55 -14.55 -21.00 -14.74
CA VAL A 55 -13.22 -21.55 -14.57
C VAL A 55 -12.33 -20.46 -14.00
N TYR A 56 -11.59 -20.78 -12.94
CA TYR A 56 -10.59 -19.89 -12.37
C TYR A 56 -9.35 -20.68 -11.93
N PHE A 57 -8.25 -19.97 -11.71
CA PHE A 57 -6.97 -20.54 -11.31
C PHE A 57 -6.62 -20.07 -9.90
N VAL A 58 -6.26 -21.01 -9.03
CA VAL A 58 -5.97 -20.77 -7.62
C VAL A 58 -4.48 -20.92 -7.37
N LEU A 59 -3.85 -19.88 -6.83
CA LEU A 59 -2.50 -19.94 -6.30
C LEU A 59 -2.51 -20.58 -4.90
N GLN A 60 -1.93 -21.76 -4.80
CA GLN A 60 -1.81 -22.54 -3.58
C GLN A 60 -0.70 -22.01 -2.67
N SER A 61 -0.76 -22.39 -1.39
CA SER A 61 0.20 -21.95 -0.37
C SER A 61 1.66 -22.34 -0.66
N TYR A 62 1.89 -23.41 -1.40
CA TYR A 62 3.22 -23.88 -1.81
C TYR A 62 3.68 -23.30 -3.16
N GLY A 63 2.93 -22.35 -3.73
CA GLY A 63 3.25 -21.70 -5.01
C GLY A 63 2.75 -22.42 -6.26
N GLY A 64 2.06 -23.56 -6.12
CA GLY A 64 1.42 -24.25 -7.25
C GLY A 64 0.14 -23.56 -7.72
N CYS A 65 -0.20 -23.71 -8.98
CA CYS A 65 -1.44 -23.20 -9.56
C CYS A 65 -2.40 -24.35 -9.86
N GLU A 66 -3.67 -24.21 -9.49
CA GLU A 66 -4.70 -25.21 -9.74
C GLU A 66 -5.90 -24.63 -10.48
N LYS A 67 -6.34 -25.32 -11.53
CA LYS A 67 -7.59 -25.01 -12.21
C LYS A 67 -8.77 -25.52 -11.41
N GLN A 68 -9.75 -24.65 -11.14
CA GLN A 68 -10.96 -24.97 -10.39
C GLN A 68 -12.21 -24.37 -11.05
N ILE A 69 -13.39 -24.77 -10.58
CA ILE A 69 -14.67 -24.15 -10.94
C ILE A 69 -15.17 -23.36 -9.74
N TYR A 70 -15.44 -22.07 -9.94
CA TYR A 70 -15.91 -21.17 -8.91
C TYR A 70 -17.35 -21.51 -8.51
N ASP A 71 -17.56 -21.87 -7.25
CA ASP A 71 -18.89 -22.21 -6.68
C ASP A 71 -19.41 -21.24 -5.60
N ASP A 72 -18.84 -20.03 -5.46
CA ASP A 72 -19.25 -18.99 -4.48
C ASP A 72 -19.33 -19.48 -3.02
N VAL A 73 -18.55 -20.50 -2.68
CA VAL A 73 -18.39 -20.98 -1.31
C VAL A 73 -17.31 -20.16 -0.60
N ASN A 74 -17.37 -20.11 0.74
CA ASN A 74 -16.42 -19.34 1.56
C ASN A 74 -14.94 -19.57 1.18
N LEU A 75 -14.56 -20.80 0.82
CA LEU A 75 -13.21 -21.11 0.37
C LEU A 75 -12.80 -20.29 -0.87
N HIS A 76 -13.64 -20.26 -1.90
CA HIS A 76 -13.37 -19.54 -3.14
C HIS A 76 -13.42 -18.03 -2.93
N ASN A 77 -14.37 -17.54 -2.13
CA ASN A 77 -14.49 -16.13 -1.79
C ASN A 77 -13.25 -15.65 -1.04
N ASN A 78 -12.72 -16.48 -0.13
CA ASN A 78 -11.45 -16.21 0.54
C ASN A 78 -10.26 -16.20 -0.42
N ASN A 79 -10.21 -17.09 -1.42
CA ASN A 79 -9.17 -17.05 -2.45
C ASN A 79 -9.20 -15.73 -3.23
N VAL A 80 -10.38 -15.22 -3.58
CA VAL A 80 -10.52 -13.91 -4.25
C VAL A 80 -10.05 -12.78 -3.35
N VAL A 81 -10.55 -12.71 -2.12
CA VAL A 81 -10.23 -11.63 -1.17
C VAL A 81 -8.75 -11.59 -0.79
N GLN A 82 -8.08 -12.75 -0.76
CA GLN A 82 -6.64 -12.84 -0.48
C GLN A 82 -5.76 -12.66 -1.73
N GLY A 83 -6.35 -12.41 -2.90
CA GLY A 83 -5.59 -12.26 -4.15
C GLY A 83 -4.94 -13.56 -4.63
N ASN A 84 -5.55 -14.71 -4.34
CA ASN A 84 -5.10 -16.04 -4.78
C ASN A 84 -5.92 -16.59 -5.97
N ALA A 85 -6.88 -15.84 -6.49
CA ALA A 85 -7.79 -16.25 -7.55
C ALA A 85 -7.51 -15.46 -8.84
N PHE A 86 -7.29 -16.16 -9.95
CA PHE A 86 -6.88 -15.57 -11.23
C PHE A 86 -7.74 -16.07 -12.39
N VAL A 87 -7.92 -15.22 -13.39
CA VAL A 87 -8.69 -15.54 -14.62
C VAL A 87 -7.90 -16.44 -15.59
N SER A 88 -6.58 -16.53 -15.43
CA SER A 88 -5.72 -17.37 -16.25
C SER A 88 -4.59 -18.00 -15.43
N GLU A 89 -4.07 -19.12 -15.92
CA GLU A 89 -2.93 -19.82 -15.33
C GLU A 89 -1.68 -18.95 -15.33
N GLN A 90 -1.44 -18.23 -16.44
CA GLN A 90 -0.27 -17.36 -16.61
C GLN A 90 -0.21 -16.25 -15.56
N LEU A 91 -1.37 -15.67 -15.20
CA LEU A 91 -1.43 -14.65 -14.13
C LEU A 91 -1.15 -15.25 -12.76
N ALA A 92 -1.65 -16.45 -12.49
CA ALA A 92 -1.37 -17.16 -11.24
C ALA A 92 0.12 -17.53 -11.12
N GLU A 93 0.73 -18.01 -12.19
CA GLU A 93 2.15 -18.34 -12.26
C GLU A 93 3.05 -17.09 -12.13
N LEU A 94 2.66 -15.99 -12.77
CA LEU A 94 3.34 -14.70 -12.64
C LEU A 94 3.34 -14.24 -11.19
N GLU A 95 2.18 -14.29 -10.51
CA GLU A 95 2.09 -13.92 -9.10
C GLU A 95 2.89 -14.87 -8.19
N ALA A 96 2.92 -16.17 -8.49
CA ALA A 96 3.75 -17.13 -7.77
C ALA A 96 5.23 -16.73 -7.82
N LYS A 97 5.74 -16.38 -9.02
CA LYS A 97 7.11 -15.91 -9.22
C LYS A 97 7.39 -14.59 -8.51
N ARG A 98 6.44 -13.64 -8.55
CA ARG A 98 6.55 -12.36 -7.81
C ARG A 98 6.69 -12.58 -6.31
N ARG A 99 5.85 -13.44 -5.72
CA ARG A 99 5.90 -13.75 -4.27
C ARG A 99 7.19 -14.46 -3.88
N GLU A 100 7.69 -15.36 -4.73
CA GLU A 100 8.98 -16.00 -4.53
C GLU A 100 10.12 -14.97 -4.55
N LEU A 101 10.15 -14.07 -5.54
CA LEU A 101 11.15 -13.01 -5.63
C LEU A 101 11.10 -12.07 -4.43
N ILE A 102 9.91 -11.62 -4.02
CA ILE A 102 9.73 -10.77 -2.84
C ILE A 102 10.29 -11.47 -1.59
N THR A 103 10.07 -12.78 -1.44
CA THR A 103 10.57 -13.54 -0.30
C THR A 103 12.09 -13.60 -0.29
N LYS A 104 12.73 -13.92 -1.44
CA LYS A 104 14.20 -13.92 -1.57
C LYS A 104 14.80 -12.53 -1.34
N PHE A 105 14.14 -11.49 -1.84
CA PHE A 105 14.58 -10.11 -1.67
C PHE A 105 14.52 -9.69 -0.20
N LYS A 106 13.45 -10.05 0.51
CA LYS A 106 13.30 -9.77 1.95
C LYS A 106 14.41 -10.44 2.76
N ASP A 107 14.71 -11.71 2.49
CA ASP A 107 15.82 -12.42 3.14
C ASP A 107 17.17 -11.71 2.92
N PHE A 108 17.49 -11.32 1.67
CA PHE A 108 18.68 -10.53 1.36
C PHE A 108 18.72 -9.20 2.13
N LYS A 109 17.60 -8.46 2.12
CA LYS A 109 17.47 -7.17 2.80
C LYS A 109 17.67 -7.32 4.31
N ASP A 110 17.07 -8.32 4.94
CA ASP A 110 17.17 -8.55 6.38
C ASP A 110 18.62 -8.89 6.77
N ILE A 111 19.32 -9.71 5.98
CA ILE A 111 20.75 -9.97 6.16
C ILE A 111 21.59 -8.69 6.00
N SER A 112 21.24 -7.84 5.04
CA SER A 112 21.98 -6.62 4.72
C SER A 112 21.81 -5.54 5.80
N ASN A 113 20.58 -5.36 6.29
CA ASN A 113 20.25 -4.38 7.32
C ASN A 113 20.62 -4.83 8.74
N ARG A 114 20.78 -6.15 8.97
CA ARG A 114 21.04 -6.72 10.30
C ARG A 114 19.91 -6.32 11.27
N ASP A 115 20.25 -5.59 12.33
CA ASP A 115 19.30 -5.10 13.35
C ASP A 115 18.67 -3.75 13.00
N TRP A 116 18.96 -3.19 11.82
CA TRP A 116 18.41 -1.90 11.40
C TRP A 116 16.99 -2.05 10.84
N GLU A 117 16.09 -1.19 11.33
CA GLU A 117 14.75 -0.98 10.80
C GLU A 117 14.55 0.49 10.45
N PRO A 118 13.75 0.84 9.42
CA PRO A 118 13.50 2.22 9.06
C PRO A 118 12.66 2.95 10.12
N ASP A 119 13.23 3.96 10.77
CA ASP A 119 12.49 4.88 11.65
C ASP A 119 12.21 6.22 10.96
N PHE A 120 10.97 6.41 10.50
CA PHE A 120 10.53 7.63 9.80
C PHE A 120 10.30 8.84 10.72
N ASN A 121 10.45 8.69 12.04
CA ASN A 121 10.51 9.85 12.94
C ASN A 121 11.89 10.53 12.91
N HIS A 122 12.90 9.84 12.36
CA HIS A 122 14.23 10.37 12.16
C HIS A 122 14.47 10.72 10.68
N PHE A 123 15.25 11.78 10.46
CA PHE A 123 15.59 12.31 9.13
C PHE A 123 16.84 11.65 8.52
N ASP A 124 17.17 10.42 8.93
CA ASP A 124 18.19 9.60 8.31
C ASP A 124 17.70 9.04 6.96
N SER A 125 18.63 8.91 6.02
CA SER A 125 18.36 8.37 4.69
C SER A 125 17.96 6.89 4.75
N LYS A 126 16.84 6.56 4.12
CA LYS A 126 16.35 5.19 3.93
C LYS A 126 16.32 4.90 2.45
N TYR A 127 17.18 4.00 2.00
CA TYR A 127 17.38 3.74 0.59
C TYR A 127 16.38 2.72 0.07
N PHE A 128 15.86 2.90 -1.13
CA PHE A 128 14.92 1.97 -1.75
C PHE A 128 15.18 1.87 -3.25
N ILE A 129 14.71 0.79 -3.86
CA ILE A 129 14.80 0.57 -5.30
C ILE A 129 13.48 0.97 -5.94
N ALA A 130 13.56 1.69 -7.06
CA ALA A 130 12.42 1.97 -7.91
C ALA A 130 12.81 1.81 -9.39
N TYR A 131 11.83 1.49 -10.23
CA TYR A 131 11.99 1.59 -11.67
C TYR A 131 11.75 3.04 -12.09
N ASP A 132 12.77 3.63 -12.73
CA ASP A 132 12.73 5.00 -13.20
C ASP A 132 12.44 4.99 -14.71
N TYR A 133 11.23 5.42 -15.08
CA TYR A 133 10.78 5.45 -16.48
C TYR A 133 11.46 6.55 -17.30
N ASP A 134 11.94 7.63 -16.69
CA ASP A 134 12.69 8.68 -17.41
C ASP A 134 14.05 8.16 -17.88
N PHE A 135 14.67 7.29 -17.08
CA PHE A 135 15.95 6.66 -17.39
C PHE A 135 15.83 5.22 -17.89
N ASN A 136 14.61 4.69 -17.98
CA ASN A 136 14.26 3.32 -18.32
C ASN A 136 15.14 2.26 -17.62
N ARG A 137 15.33 2.40 -16.29
CA ARG A 137 16.17 1.49 -15.49
C ARG A 137 15.84 1.51 -14.00
N LEU A 138 16.22 0.45 -13.30
CA LEU A 138 16.20 0.42 -11.83
C LEU A 138 17.24 1.39 -11.27
N LYS A 139 16.84 2.16 -10.24
CA LYS A 139 17.70 3.10 -9.52
C LYS A 139 17.44 3.03 -8.03
N VAL A 140 18.46 3.40 -7.28
CA VAL A 140 18.36 3.62 -5.84
C VAL A 140 17.96 5.06 -5.59
N TYR A 141 16.94 5.23 -4.76
CA TYR A 141 16.48 6.49 -4.21
C TYR A 141 16.62 6.48 -2.70
N CYS A 142 16.40 7.62 -2.06
CA CYS A 142 16.31 7.71 -0.61
C CYS A 142 15.09 8.51 -0.16
N GLN A 143 14.57 8.15 1.01
CA GLN A 143 13.49 8.82 1.70
C GLN A 143 13.95 9.17 3.12
N TYR A 144 13.32 10.18 3.71
CA TYR A 144 13.66 10.66 5.06
C TYR A 144 12.49 10.40 6.02
N GLY A 145 11.66 11.40 6.30
CA GLY A 145 10.52 11.31 7.21
C GLY A 145 9.18 10.98 6.55
N ILE A 146 9.19 10.25 5.44
CA ILE A 146 7.96 9.81 4.74
C ILE A 146 8.11 8.31 4.50
N ASP A 147 7.06 7.53 4.75
CA ASP A 147 6.99 6.11 4.37
C ASP A 147 6.19 5.99 3.06
N GLY A 148 6.83 5.46 2.04
CA GLY A 148 6.29 5.22 0.70
C GLY A 148 5.76 3.80 0.49
N PHE A 149 5.84 2.92 1.50
CA PHE A 149 5.36 1.53 1.44
C PHE A 149 5.93 0.73 0.26
N HIS A 150 7.23 0.88 0.00
CA HIS A 150 7.87 0.20 -1.13
C HIS A 150 7.82 -1.32 -0.99
N ILE A 151 7.43 -2.03 -2.06
CA ILE A 151 7.24 -3.49 -2.10
C ILE A 151 8.48 -4.25 -1.58
N PHE A 152 9.66 -3.79 -1.98
CA PHE A 152 10.94 -4.38 -1.62
C PHE A 152 11.55 -3.81 -0.33
N GLY A 153 10.86 -2.85 0.31
CA GLY A 153 11.29 -2.23 1.56
C GLY A 153 12.47 -1.27 1.42
N TYR A 154 13.12 -1.02 2.55
CA TYR A 154 14.19 -0.04 2.71
C TYR A 154 15.50 -0.68 3.15
N PHE A 155 16.61 -0.06 2.75
CA PHE A 155 17.97 -0.36 3.16
C PHE A 155 18.54 0.79 3.98
N GLN A 156 19.35 0.46 4.99
CA GLN A 156 20.14 1.45 5.73
C GLN A 156 21.20 2.10 4.84
N SER A 157 21.70 1.35 3.86
CA SER A 157 22.89 1.67 3.07
C SER A 157 22.58 1.68 1.57
N GLU A 158 22.98 2.75 0.89
CA GLU A 158 22.85 2.87 -0.57
C GLU A 158 23.59 1.74 -1.30
N ARG A 159 24.71 1.28 -0.73
CA ARG A 159 25.52 0.21 -1.31
C ARG A 159 24.75 -1.10 -1.38
N ASP A 160 24.02 -1.44 -0.31
CA ASP A 160 23.28 -2.70 -0.25
C ASP A 160 22.06 -2.65 -1.16
N ALA A 161 21.41 -1.49 -1.27
CA ALA A 161 20.36 -1.25 -2.26
C ALA A 161 20.88 -1.41 -3.70
N LYS A 162 22.09 -0.92 -4.00
CA LYS A 162 22.74 -1.13 -5.32
C LYS A 162 23.06 -2.60 -5.56
N GLN A 163 23.58 -3.31 -4.56
CA GLN A 163 23.86 -4.73 -4.66
C GLN A 163 22.58 -5.55 -4.87
N ALA A 164 21.46 -5.17 -4.25
CA ALA A 164 20.17 -5.77 -4.53
C ALA A 164 19.73 -5.59 -5.99
N ILE A 165 20.00 -4.44 -6.63
CA ILE A 165 19.77 -4.27 -8.08
C ILE A 165 20.67 -5.21 -8.88
N GLU A 166 21.93 -5.40 -8.50
CA GLU A 166 22.84 -6.31 -9.21
C GLU A 166 22.38 -7.78 -9.13
N ILE A 167 21.82 -8.20 -7.99
CA ILE A 167 21.39 -9.58 -7.78
C ILE A 167 20.00 -9.86 -8.37
N PHE A 168 19.05 -8.94 -8.17
CA PHE A 168 17.63 -9.18 -8.46
C PHE A 168 17.10 -8.34 -9.62
N GLY A 169 17.89 -7.41 -10.16
CA GLY A 169 17.39 -6.36 -11.06
C GLY A 169 16.73 -6.88 -12.33
N ASP A 170 17.29 -7.91 -12.95
CA ASP A 170 16.71 -8.51 -14.16
C ASP A 170 15.37 -9.20 -13.85
N GLN A 171 15.29 -9.95 -12.75
CA GLN A 171 14.04 -10.59 -12.32
C GLN A 171 12.97 -9.55 -11.91
N ILE A 172 13.38 -8.45 -11.28
CA ILE A 172 12.45 -7.35 -10.96
C ILE A 172 11.87 -6.76 -12.25
N LYS A 173 12.69 -6.51 -13.26
CA LYS A 173 12.21 -5.99 -14.56
C LYS A 173 11.25 -6.96 -15.23
N GLU A 174 11.65 -8.21 -15.37
CA GLU A 174 10.83 -9.26 -15.99
C GLU A 174 9.46 -9.38 -15.31
N LEU A 175 9.44 -9.43 -13.97
CA LEU A 175 8.22 -9.74 -13.23
C LEU A 175 7.35 -8.52 -12.90
N PHE A 176 7.90 -7.30 -12.83
CA PHE A 176 7.15 -6.11 -12.38
C PHE A 176 7.09 -4.97 -13.40
N VAL A 177 7.90 -5.00 -14.46
CA VAL A 177 7.98 -3.92 -15.46
C VAL A 177 7.55 -4.42 -16.84
N GLU A 178 8.06 -5.57 -17.25
CA GLU A 178 7.84 -6.18 -18.57
C GLU A 178 6.70 -7.20 -18.54
N CYS A 179 5.98 -7.28 -17.43
CA CYS A 179 4.95 -8.28 -17.15
C CYS A 179 3.61 -8.07 -17.87
N GLU A 180 3.47 -7.01 -18.66
CA GLU A 180 2.29 -6.72 -19.48
C GLU A 180 2.69 -6.58 -20.96
N GLY A 181 2.47 -7.66 -21.73
CA GLY A 181 2.62 -7.75 -23.19
C GLY A 181 2.95 -9.20 -23.60
N GLU A 182 2.18 -9.93 -24.40
CA GLU A 182 1.10 -9.62 -25.36
C GLU A 182 -0.29 -10.16 -24.95
#